data_AF-A0A1F6NXR8-F1
#
_entry.id   AF-A0A1F6NXR8-F1
#
_cell.length_a   1.000
_cell.length_b   1.000
_cell.length_c   1.000
_cell.angle_alpha   90.00
_cell.angle_beta   90.00
_cell.angle_gamma   90.00
#
_symmetry.space_group_name_H-M   'P 1'
#
loop_
_entity.id
_entity.type
_entity.pdbx_description
1 polymer ?
#
loop_
_entity_poly.entity_id
_entity_poly.type
_entity_poly.pdbx_seq_one_letter_code
_entity_poly.pdbx_strand_id
1 'polypeptide(L)'
;MSRSLKFALFSTAFFLFILILIFGFYAWFLGKQRRVEAGTARATFPYSDYSIEELNKLYPQYLNVDVATTRTPVETHKMFVEKLKANDLDGAVECCFAKGDWAEMKAGLERVKAKGEMGMMVGDLDREIKGNFIGDTLASYDYFVERDGKNVAGVISFEKNSEGIWLIKSL
;
A
#
# COMPACT_ATOMS: atom_id res chain seq x y z
N MET A 1 -54.19 5.72 50.08
CA MET A 1 -52.91 4.97 49.98
C MET A 1 -52.09 5.20 51.24
N SER A 2 -51.79 4.14 52.01
CA SER A 2 -51.04 4.27 53.29
C SER A 2 -49.60 4.72 53.05
N ARG A 3 -48.98 5.37 54.05
CA ARG A 3 -47.57 5.82 53.98
C ARG A 3 -46.61 4.65 53.69
N SER A 4 -46.88 3.48 54.26
CA SER A 4 -46.13 2.24 54.00
C SER A 4 -46.24 1.77 52.54
N LEU A 5 -47.43 1.88 51.93
CA LEU A 5 -47.63 1.52 50.54
C LEU A 5 -46.93 2.50 49.57
N LYS A 6 -46.90 3.80 49.89
CA LYS A 6 -46.14 4.80 49.12
C LYS A 6 -44.64 4.52 49.15
N PHE A 7 -44.11 4.20 50.33
CA PHE A 7 -42.70 3.87 50.53
C PHE A 7 -42.31 2.59 49.78
N ALA A 8 -43.10 1.52 49.91
CA ALA A 8 -42.87 0.27 49.20
C ALA A 8 -42.85 0.46 47.66
N LEU A 9 -43.79 1.24 47.10
CA LEU A 9 -43.83 1.52 45.66
C LEU A 9 -42.60 2.31 45.19
N PHE A 10 -42.18 3.32 45.95
CA PHE A 10 -41.00 4.11 45.63
C PHE A 10 -39.71 3.27 45.68
N SER A 11 -39.53 2.46 46.72
CA SER A 11 -38.39 1.55 46.84
C SER A 11 -38.32 0.55 45.69
N THR A 12 -39.46 -0.04 45.30
CA THR A 12 -39.53 -0.95 44.14
C THR A 12 -39.18 -0.23 42.84
N ALA A 13 -39.74 0.96 42.60
CA ALA A 13 -39.44 1.74 41.40
C ALA A 13 -37.96 2.13 41.32
N PHE A 14 -37.38 2.54 42.46
CA PHE A 14 -35.96 2.88 42.56
C PHE A 14 -35.06 1.67 42.30
N PHE A 15 -35.42 0.51 42.87
CA PHE A 15 -34.71 -0.75 42.63
C PHE A 15 -34.74 -1.15 41.14
N LEU A 16 -35.92 -1.07 40.50
CA LEU A 16 -36.06 -1.35 39.07
C LEU A 16 -35.24 -0.37 38.21
N PHE A 17 -35.20 0.91 38.59
CA PHE A 17 -34.38 1.91 37.91
C PHE A 17 -32.88 1.58 37.99
N ILE A 18 -32.39 1.17 39.16
CA ILE A 18 -31.00 0.71 39.32
C ILE A 18 -30.72 -0.50 38.42
N LEU A 19 -31.62 -1.48 38.37
CA LEU A 19 -31.45 -2.64 37.49
C LEU A 19 -31.35 -2.23 36.02
N ILE A 20 -32.20 -1.31 35.57
CA ILE A 20 -32.15 -0.77 34.19
C ILE A 20 -30.79 -0.13 33.91
N LEU A 21 -30.24 0.65 34.85
CA LEU A 21 -28.91 1.25 34.69
C LEU A 21 -27.80 0.20 34.60
N ILE A 22 -27.83 -0.82 35.47
CA ILE A 22 -26.81 -1.89 35.48
C ILE A 22 -26.86 -2.69 34.18
N PHE A 23 -28.04 -3.16 33.77
CA PHE A 23 -28.19 -3.95 32.54
C PHE A 23 -27.96 -3.10 31.29
N GLY A 24 -28.39 -1.84 31.29
CA GLY A 24 -28.14 -0.91 30.20
C GLY A 24 -26.65 -0.63 30.01
N PHE A 25 -25.93 -0.36 31.11
CA PHE A 25 -24.48 -0.19 31.07
C PHE A 25 -23.76 -1.47 30.64
N TYR A 26 -24.16 -2.63 31.16
CA TYR A 26 -23.57 -3.91 30.80
C TYR A 26 -23.78 -4.24 29.31
N ALA A 27 -24.98 -4.02 28.78
CA ALA A 27 -25.28 -4.22 27.36
C ALA A 27 -24.45 -3.26 26.48
N TRP A 28 -24.33 -1.98 26.87
CA TRP A 28 -23.47 -1.01 26.18
C TRP A 28 -22.00 -1.45 26.20
N PHE A 29 -21.51 -1.89 27.36
CA PHE A 29 -20.14 -2.36 27.54
C PHE A 29 -19.82 -3.56 26.65
N LEU A 30 -20.71 -4.58 26.63
CA LEU A 30 -20.57 -5.73 25.73
C LEU A 30 -20.55 -5.30 24.25
N GLY A 31 -21.39 -4.34 23.87
CA GLY A 31 -21.39 -3.78 22.52
C GLY A 31 -20.09 -3.04 22.17
N LYS A 32 -19.41 -2.45 23.16
CA LYS A 32 -18.08 -1.86 23.00
C LYS A 32 -16.98 -2.91 22.90
N GLN A 33 -17.00 -3.93 23.76
CA GLN A 33 -16.02 -5.02 23.71
C GLN A 33 -16.02 -5.75 22.36
N ARG A 34 -17.20 -6.03 21.78
CA ARG A 34 -17.27 -6.63 20.43
C ARG A 34 -16.56 -5.82 19.34
N ARG A 35 -16.57 -4.48 19.44
CA ARG A 35 -15.85 -3.62 18.49
C ARG A 35 -14.34 -3.62 18.72
N VAL A 36 -13.92 -3.69 19.97
CA VAL A 36 -12.51 -3.86 20.35
C VAL A 36 -11.99 -5.20 19.84
N GLU A 37 -12.73 -6.28 20.05
CA GLU A 37 -12.42 -7.62 19.54
C GLU A 37 -12.35 -7.67 18.01
N ALA A 38 -13.23 -6.91 17.34
CA ALA A 38 -13.20 -6.75 15.89
C ALA A 38 -12.05 -5.84 15.38
N GLY A 39 -11.24 -5.25 16.28
CA GLY A 39 -10.14 -4.35 15.92
C GLY A 39 -10.58 -2.95 15.44
N THR A 40 -11.86 -2.60 15.60
CA THR A 40 -12.43 -1.32 15.11
C THR A 40 -12.58 -0.26 16.19
N ALA A 41 -12.23 -0.57 17.44
CA ALA A 41 -12.23 0.36 18.56
C ALA A 41 -11.03 0.16 19.49
N ARG A 42 -10.68 1.21 20.24
CA ARG A 42 -9.58 1.20 21.21
C ARG A 42 -9.89 0.30 22.40
N ALA A 43 -8.91 -0.46 22.87
CA ALA A 43 -9.05 -1.32 24.06
C ALA A 43 -9.15 -0.55 25.39
N THR A 44 -8.91 0.76 25.38
CA THR A 44 -8.96 1.63 26.57
C THR A 44 -10.26 2.41 26.64
N PHE A 45 -10.85 2.52 27.84
CA PHE A 45 -12.03 3.36 28.09
C PHE A 45 -11.79 4.80 27.60
N PRO A 46 -12.72 5.43 26.87
CA PRO A 46 -14.14 5.07 26.69
C PRO A 46 -14.45 4.14 25.50
N TYR A 47 -13.48 3.35 25.01
CA TYR A 47 -13.65 2.43 23.87
C TYR A 47 -14.14 3.17 22.62
N SER A 48 -13.48 4.28 22.30
CA SER A 48 -13.81 5.04 21.09
C SER A 48 -13.49 4.20 19.85
N ASP A 49 -14.35 4.31 18.84
CA ASP A 49 -14.15 3.68 17.55
C ASP A 49 -12.98 4.40 16.84
N TYR A 50 -12.17 3.67 16.10
CA TYR A 50 -11.11 4.27 15.26
C TYR A 50 -11.74 5.05 14.11
N SER A 51 -11.11 6.15 13.70
CA SER A 51 -11.44 6.75 12.40
C SER A 51 -11.02 5.82 11.26
N ILE A 52 -11.55 6.03 10.05
CA ILE A 52 -11.15 5.24 8.88
C ILE A 52 -9.66 5.42 8.60
N GLU A 53 -9.12 6.63 8.79
CA GLU A 53 -7.70 6.94 8.62
C GLU A 53 -6.84 6.22 9.66
N GLU A 54 -7.26 6.15 10.92
CA GLU A 54 -6.57 5.39 11.95
C GLU A 54 -6.59 3.88 11.65
N LEU A 55 -7.73 3.37 11.20
CA LEU A 55 -7.88 1.95 10.84
C LEU A 55 -6.99 1.58 9.64
N ASN A 56 -6.91 2.45 8.63
CA ASN A 56 -6.04 2.25 7.46
C ASN A 56 -4.55 2.23 7.82
N LYS A 57 -4.14 2.97 8.86
CA LYS A 57 -2.75 2.94 9.35
C LYS A 57 -2.44 1.69 10.18
N LEU A 58 -3.40 1.21 10.97
CA LEU A 58 -3.25 0.00 11.76
C LEU A 58 -3.26 -1.27 10.89
N TYR A 59 -4.05 -1.24 9.81
CA TYR A 59 -4.25 -2.36 8.89
C TYR A 59 -4.10 -1.88 7.44
N PRO A 60 -2.87 -1.52 7.01
CA PRO A 60 -2.66 -1.08 5.64
C PRO A 60 -3.00 -2.20 4.66
N GLN A 61 -3.90 -1.90 3.73
CA GLN A 61 -4.34 -2.86 2.70
C GLN A 61 -3.20 -3.22 1.73
N TYR A 62 -2.19 -2.36 1.62
CA TYR A 62 -1.03 -2.52 0.74
C TYR A 62 0.26 -2.28 1.51
N LEU A 63 1.23 -3.18 1.32
CA LEU A 63 2.58 -3.04 1.85
C LEU A 63 3.21 -1.73 1.34
N ASN A 64 3.88 -0.99 2.24
CA ASN A 64 4.59 0.25 1.96
C ASN A 64 3.73 1.47 1.56
N VAL A 65 2.41 1.45 1.75
CA VAL A 65 1.53 2.60 1.41
C VAL A 65 2.00 3.91 2.08
N ASP A 66 2.33 3.85 3.37
CA ASP A 66 2.76 5.00 4.18
C ASP A 66 4.27 5.29 4.11
N VAL A 67 5.04 4.54 3.30
CA VAL A 67 6.48 4.77 3.16
C VAL A 67 6.71 5.97 2.22
N ALA A 68 7.40 6.99 2.72
CA ALA A 68 7.71 8.18 1.92
C ALA A 68 8.63 7.83 0.74
N THR A 69 8.31 8.36 -0.45
CA THR A 69 9.14 8.14 -1.65
C THR A 69 10.49 8.81 -1.50
N THR A 70 11.56 8.03 -1.63
CA THR A 70 12.96 8.49 -1.61
C THR A 70 13.56 8.54 -3.01
N ARG A 71 13.09 7.69 -3.93
CA ARG A 71 13.44 7.69 -5.35
C ARG A 71 12.26 7.30 -6.22
N THR A 72 11.85 8.19 -7.12
CA THR A 72 10.67 8.04 -7.98
C THR A 72 10.84 7.01 -9.10
N PRO A 73 9.75 6.53 -9.73
CA PRO A 73 9.82 5.68 -10.92
C PRO A 73 10.64 6.28 -12.06
N VAL A 74 10.48 7.58 -12.30
CA VAL A 74 11.17 8.32 -13.36
C VAL A 74 12.68 8.39 -13.10
N GLU A 75 13.09 8.61 -11.86
CA GLU A 75 14.51 8.59 -11.47
C GLU A 75 15.11 7.20 -11.61
N THR A 76 14.40 6.16 -11.13
CA THR A 76 14.85 4.77 -11.30
C THR A 76 15.01 4.39 -12.76
N HIS A 77 14.03 4.74 -13.61
CA HIS A 77 14.09 4.50 -15.05
C HIS A 77 15.31 5.17 -15.69
N LYS A 78 15.55 6.44 -15.36
CA LYS A 78 16.72 7.18 -15.87
C LYS A 78 18.03 6.52 -15.46
N MET A 79 18.17 6.13 -14.18
CA MET A 79 19.35 5.41 -13.69
C MET A 79 19.55 4.09 -14.44
N PHE A 80 18.47 3.34 -14.66
CA PHE A 80 18.51 2.08 -15.40
C PHE A 80 19.03 2.30 -16.83
N VAL A 81 18.48 3.26 -17.56
CA VAL A 81 18.92 3.60 -18.93
C VAL A 81 20.38 4.04 -18.97
N GLU A 82 20.83 4.88 -18.02
CA GLU A 82 22.22 5.33 -17.92
C GLU A 82 23.19 4.16 -17.70
N LYS A 83 22.82 3.19 -16.86
CA LYS A 83 23.60 1.98 -16.63
C LYS A 83 23.66 1.10 -17.88
N LEU A 84 22.55 0.94 -18.59
CA LEU A 84 22.53 0.22 -19.86
C LEU A 84 23.41 0.90 -20.93
N LYS A 85 23.35 2.22 -21.05
CA LYS A 85 24.22 3.02 -21.94
C LYS A 85 25.70 2.85 -21.61
N ALA A 86 26.03 2.73 -20.33
CA ALA A 86 27.39 2.45 -19.86
C ALA A 86 27.80 0.97 -20.00
N ASN A 87 26.92 0.10 -20.52
CA ASN A 87 27.11 -1.35 -20.60
C ASN A 87 27.36 -2.02 -19.23
N ASP A 88 26.91 -1.38 -18.16
CA ASP A 88 27.00 -1.82 -16.76
C ASP A 88 25.74 -2.61 -16.40
N LEU A 89 25.66 -3.87 -16.85
CA LEU A 89 24.48 -4.72 -16.64
C LEU A 89 24.28 -5.07 -15.16
N ASP A 90 25.36 -5.27 -14.42
CA ASP A 90 25.31 -5.51 -12.98
C ASP A 90 24.75 -4.30 -12.25
N GLY A 91 25.28 -3.11 -12.52
CA GLY A 91 24.75 -1.87 -11.96
C GLY A 91 23.31 -1.61 -12.36
N ALA A 92 22.88 -1.99 -13.58
CA ALA A 92 21.51 -1.83 -14.05
C ALA A 92 20.52 -2.71 -13.27
N VAL A 93 20.88 -3.96 -12.97
CA VAL A 93 20.00 -4.84 -12.19
C VAL A 93 19.99 -4.47 -10.72
N GLU A 94 21.16 -4.20 -10.14
CA GLU A 94 21.31 -3.90 -8.72
C GLU A 94 20.67 -2.56 -8.33
N CYS A 95 20.73 -1.56 -9.21
CA CYS A 95 20.16 -0.25 -8.91
C CYS A 95 18.64 -0.26 -8.87
N CYS A 96 18.02 -1.11 -9.67
CA CYS A 96 16.72 -0.80 -10.24
C CYS A 96 15.72 -1.95 -10.14
N PHE A 97 16.14 -3.17 -9.77
CA PHE A 97 15.27 -4.32 -9.54
C PHE A 97 15.38 -4.82 -8.10
N ALA A 98 14.39 -5.59 -7.65
CA ALA A 98 14.47 -6.25 -6.36
C ALA A 98 15.56 -7.34 -6.38
N LYS A 99 16.23 -7.53 -5.24
CA LYS A 99 17.36 -8.48 -5.10
C LYS A 99 17.02 -9.91 -5.53
N GLY A 100 15.76 -10.32 -5.37
CA GLY A 100 15.28 -11.63 -5.83
C GLY A 100 15.31 -11.81 -7.34
N ASP A 101 15.21 -10.72 -8.10
CA ASP A 101 15.03 -10.73 -9.56
C ASP A 101 16.34 -10.49 -10.32
N TRP A 102 17.43 -10.13 -9.62
CA TRP A 102 18.70 -9.73 -10.25
C TRP A 102 19.24 -10.77 -11.22
N ALA A 103 19.24 -12.05 -10.84
CA ALA A 103 19.79 -13.12 -11.67
C ALA A 103 18.98 -13.31 -12.97
N GLU A 104 17.65 -13.28 -12.87
CA GLU A 104 16.77 -13.43 -14.03
C GLU A 104 16.89 -12.23 -14.97
N MET A 105 16.86 -11.02 -14.41
CA MET A 105 16.96 -9.78 -15.18
C MET A 105 18.32 -9.65 -15.86
N LYS A 106 19.40 -10.00 -15.16
CA LYS A 106 20.76 -9.99 -15.73
C LYS A 106 20.85 -10.96 -16.91
N ALA A 107 20.35 -12.19 -16.73
CA ALA A 107 20.32 -13.17 -17.82
C ALA A 107 19.47 -12.68 -19.02
N GLY A 108 18.37 -11.98 -18.77
CA GLY A 108 17.57 -11.32 -19.80
C GLY A 108 18.37 -10.29 -20.59
N LEU A 109 19.03 -9.36 -19.89
CA LEU A 109 19.86 -8.33 -20.51
C LEU A 109 21.06 -8.91 -21.28
N GLU A 110 21.68 -9.95 -20.75
CA GLU A 110 22.76 -10.68 -21.44
C GLU A 110 22.28 -11.33 -22.74
N ARG A 111 21.06 -11.90 -22.77
CA ARG A 111 20.47 -12.43 -24.00
C ARG A 111 20.24 -11.32 -25.04
N VAL A 112 19.72 -10.17 -24.62
CA VAL A 112 19.52 -9.01 -25.52
C VAL A 112 20.87 -8.52 -26.08
N LYS A 113 21.90 -8.46 -25.22
CA LYS A 113 23.27 -8.12 -25.62
C LYS A 113 23.85 -9.11 -26.62
N ALA A 114 23.70 -10.41 -26.37
CA ALA A 114 24.21 -11.47 -27.26
C ALA A 114 23.54 -11.45 -28.65
N LYS A 115 22.30 -10.98 -28.74
CA LYS A 115 21.58 -10.78 -30.01
C LYS A 115 21.97 -9.50 -30.76
N GLY A 116 22.78 -8.63 -30.16
CA GLY A 116 23.09 -7.31 -30.72
C GLY A 116 21.93 -6.31 -30.64
N GLU A 117 20.88 -6.60 -29.87
CA GLU A 117 19.66 -5.80 -29.77
C GLU A 117 19.74 -4.73 -28.67
N MET A 118 20.85 -4.66 -27.93
CA MET A 118 21.01 -3.74 -26.79
C MET A 118 20.83 -2.27 -27.19
N GLY A 119 21.37 -1.85 -28.33
CA GLY A 119 21.22 -0.47 -28.80
C GLY A 119 19.78 -0.10 -29.13
N MET A 120 19.00 -1.04 -29.66
CA MET A 120 17.57 -0.86 -29.95
C MET A 120 16.78 -0.73 -28.65
N MET A 121 16.99 -1.65 -27.70
CA MET A 121 16.33 -1.61 -26.40
C MET A 121 16.64 -0.30 -25.64
N VAL A 122 17.90 0.14 -25.63
CA VAL A 122 18.27 1.41 -25.01
C VAL A 122 17.62 2.58 -25.75
N GLY A 123 17.58 2.58 -27.07
CA GLY A 123 16.92 3.63 -27.86
C GLY A 123 15.41 3.73 -27.61
N ASP A 124 14.76 2.59 -27.38
CA ASP A 124 13.34 2.52 -27.04
C ASP A 124 13.08 3.04 -25.62
N LEU A 125 13.95 2.69 -24.67
CA LEU A 125 13.84 3.09 -23.26
C LEU A 125 14.33 4.51 -22.98
N ASP A 126 15.20 5.09 -23.81
CA ASP A 126 15.69 6.46 -23.63
C ASP A 126 14.66 7.54 -23.98
N ARG A 127 13.44 7.13 -24.31
CA ARG A 127 12.31 8.02 -24.58
C ARG A 127 11.60 8.39 -23.28
N GLU A 128 10.86 9.49 -23.32
CA GLU A 128 10.04 9.92 -22.19
C GLU A 128 8.93 8.89 -21.92
N ILE A 129 8.85 8.44 -20.66
CA ILE A 129 7.79 7.55 -20.18
C ILE A 129 6.57 8.37 -19.76
N LYS A 130 5.37 7.93 -20.12
CA LYS A 130 4.11 8.63 -19.78
C LYS A 130 3.35 7.85 -18.72
N GLY A 131 2.95 8.54 -17.65
CA GLY A 131 2.20 7.91 -16.57
C GLY A 131 0.87 7.35 -17.06
N ASN A 132 0.67 6.05 -16.89
CA ASN A 132 -0.58 5.35 -17.18
C ASN A 132 -1.38 5.16 -15.88
N PHE A 133 -0.73 4.58 -14.87
CA PHE A 133 -1.27 4.46 -13.51
C PHE A 133 -0.22 4.86 -12.49
N ILE A 134 -0.59 5.67 -11.49
CA ILE A 134 0.30 6.07 -10.40
C ILE A 134 -0.49 5.91 -9.09
N GLY A 135 -0.24 4.81 -8.38
CA GLY A 135 -0.76 4.57 -7.05
C GLY A 135 0.31 4.78 -5.97
N ASP A 136 -0.05 4.46 -4.72
CA ASP A 136 0.84 4.69 -3.58
C ASP A 136 2.04 3.73 -3.51
N THR A 137 1.89 2.53 -4.08
CA THR A 137 2.87 1.43 -4.00
C THR A 137 3.18 0.78 -5.34
N LEU A 138 2.32 1.01 -6.35
CA LEU A 138 2.47 0.51 -7.71
C LEU A 138 2.28 1.66 -8.70
N ALA A 139 3.09 1.67 -9.75
CA ALA A 139 2.99 2.64 -10.83
C ALA A 139 3.31 1.96 -12.16
N SER A 140 2.62 2.36 -13.22
CA SER A 140 2.90 1.93 -14.58
C SER A 140 3.03 3.13 -15.50
N TYR A 141 3.97 3.02 -16.42
CA TYR A 141 4.22 4.04 -17.42
C TYR A 141 4.28 3.39 -18.80
N ASP A 142 3.76 4.09 -19.79
CA ASP A 142 3.86 3.69 -21.19
C ASP A 142 5.13 4.29 -21.79
N TYR A 143 5.86 3.49 -22.57
CA TYR A 143 6.97 3.94 -23.42
C TYR A 143 6.69 3.57 -24.87
N PHE A 144 7.09 4.40 -25.82
CA PHE A 144 6.74 4.22 -27.23
C PHE A 144 7.91 3.69 -28.03
N VAL A 145 7.77 2.45 -28.49
CA VAL A 145 8.70 1.76 -29.38
C VAL A 145 8.30 2.04 -30.82
N GLU A 146 9.27 2.36 -31.68
CA GLU A 146 9.01 2.49 -33.11
C GLU A 146 9.33 1.17 -33.82
N ARG A 147 8.30 0.49 -34.33
CA ARG A 147 8.46 -0.72 -35.16
C ARG A 147 7.77 -0.52 -36.50
N ASP A 148 8.49 -0.70 -37.59
CA ASP A 148 7.97 -0.64 -38.96
C ASP A 148 7.20 0.68 -39.26
N GLY A 149 7.68 1.81 -38.74
CA GLY A 149 7.04 3.12 -38.89
C GLY A 149 5.75 3.31 -38.08
N LYS A 150 5.46 2.40 -37.13
CA LYS A 150 4.34 2.50 -36.19
C LYS A 150 4.86 2.58 -34.76
N ASN A 151 4.27 3.48 -33.98
CA ASN A 151 4.52 3.56 -32.54
C ASN A 151 3.69 2.48 -31.83
N VAL A 152 4.38 1.54 -31.18
CA VAL A 152 3.80 0.52 -30.31
C VAL A 152 4.10 0.92 -28.88
N ALA A 153 3.07 0.98 -28.02
CA ALA A 153 3.26 1.25 -26.60
C ALA A 153 3.72 -0.04 -25.88
N GLY A 154 4.88 0.02 -25.23
CA GLY A 154 5.27 -0.90 -24.17
C GLY A 154 4.90 -0.34 -22.80
N VAL A 155 4.85 -1.18 -21.78
CA VAL A 155 4.49 -0.79 -20.41
C VAL A 155 5.59 -1.21 -19.47
N ILE A 156 6.13 -0.25 -18.71
CA ILE A 156 7.04 -0.50 -17.60
C ILE A 156 6.27 -0.34 -16.29
N SER A 157 6.44 -1.30 -15.37
CA SER A 157 5.80 -1.25 -14.06
C SER A 157 6.82 -1.15 -12.94
N PHE A 158 6.44 -0.46 -11.87
CA PHE A 158 7.26 -0.20 -10.70
C PHE A 158 6.52 -0.55 -9.42
N GLU A 159 7.28 -0.97 -8.42
CA GLU A 159 6.81 -1.26 -7.07
C GLU A 159 7.69 -0.57 -6.03
N LYS A 160 7.07 0.07 -5.04
CA LYS A 160 7.76 0.79 -3.97
C LYS A 160 8.18 -0.18 -2.86
N ASN A 161 9.47 -0.21 -2.55
CA ASN A 161 10.00 -1.02 -1.45
C ASN A 161 9.84 -0.30 -0.09
N SER A 162 10.28 -0.96 0.99
CA SER A 162 10.21 -0.44 2.37
C SER A 162 11.10 0.78 2.64
N GLU A 163 12.02 1.09 1.74
CA GLU A 163 12.94 2.23 1.81
C GLU A 163 12.42 3.43 0.99
N GLY A 164 11.23 3.31 0.39
CA GLY A 164 10.63 4.35 -0.44
C GLY A 164 11.20 4.41 -1.85
N ILE A 165 11.97 3.41 -2.25
CA ILE A 165 12.59 3.30 -3.55
C ILE A 165 11.64 2.55 -4.48
N TRP A 166 11.31 3.16 -5.61
CA TRP A 166 10.56 2.51 -6.67
C TRP A 166 11.48 1.64 -7.52
N LEU A 167 11.21 0.34 -7.59
CA LEU A 167 11.97 -0.65 -8.34
C LEU A 167 11.16 -1.13 -9.54
N ILE A 168 11.83 -1.44 -10.64
CA ILE A 168 11.23 -2.02 -11.84
C ILE A 168 10.76 -3.44 -11.51
N LYS A 169 9.48 -3.70 -11.79
CA LYS A 169 8.84 -5.01 -11.62
C LYS A 169 8.67 -5.73 -12.94
N SER A 170 8.39 -5.01 -14.02
CA SER A 170 8.30 -5.56 -15.36
C SER A 170 8.68 -4.53 -16.42
N LEU A 171 9.28 -5.02 -17.51
CA LEU A 171 9.65 -4.29 -18.72
C LEU A 171 9.12 -5.04 -19.95
#